data_AF-A0A963S531-F1
#
_entry.id   AF-A0A963S531-F1
#
_cell.length_a   1.000
_cell.length_b   1.000
_cell.length_c   1.000
_cell.angle_alpha   90.00
_cell.angle_beta   90.00
_cell.angle_gamma   90.00
#
_symmetry.space_group_name_H-M   'P 1'
#
loop_
_entity.id
_entity.type
_entity.pdbx_description
1 polymer ?
#
loop_
_entity_poly.entity_id
_entity_poly.type
_entity_poly.pdbx_seq_one_letter_code
_entity_poly.pdbx_strand_id
1 'polypeptide(L)'
;MNAVTSSEAAEGEAQASASESGKRARNLGPLRMIWKAALAYPGRVATAAVALVVTASATLAIPSGFRLIIDRGFASGGDPDSIARWFQYLFLIVFVLAIGTAVRFYSVSWLGERVVADIRLAVQRNLLRLSPSFFEVNSPKEISSRMTSDTAIIEQVVGTTVSVALRNAIMAVGGVIYLFTLAPKLTLGLVIAIPVVILPVVWFGRRLRNVSRTSQDRVADIGAMVAEVLGAVKIVQAFNQEKREAGRFEVAVEKTFATAKRRITIRSAMTAIIIMLIFGSITLLMWRGAVGVANGEITGGTIAAFVITGGLVAGAFGSLTEVYGDLVRGAGAASRLNELLNEQPSIAPPARPQSLPEPARGQIGFEKVTFRYPSRPEVAALADFTLKVEPGETVAIVGPSGAGKST
;
A
#
# COMPACT_ATOMS: atom_id res chain seq x y z
N MET A 1 34.30 -21.62 -20.19
CA MET A 1 34.26 -20.15 -20.07
C MET A 1 32.91 -19.51 -20.43
N ASN A 2 32.00 -20.21 -21.12
CA ASN A 2 30.69 -19.63 -21.54
C ASN A 2 29.51 -19.83 -20.58
N ALA A 3 29.65 -20.61 -19.50
CA ALA A 3 28.56 -20.88 -18.55
C ALA A 3 28.50 -19.89 -17.37
N VAL A 4 29.59 -19.15 -17.14
CA VAL A 4 29.67 -18.13 -16.06
C VAL A 4 29.09 -16.80 -16.56
N THR A 5 29.34 -16.46 -17.82
CA THR A 5 28.84 -15.23 -18.46
C THR A 5 27.32 -15.22 -18.68
N SER A 6 26.68 -16.38 -18.87
CA SER A 6 25.22 -16.49 -18.98
C SER A 6 24.51 -16.38 -17.62
N SER A 7 25.14 -16.82 -16.54
CA SER A 7 24.62 -16.65 -15.17
C SER A 7 24.69 -15.20 -14.72
N GLU A 8 25.79 -14.49 -15.02
CA GLU A 8 25.94 -13.06 -14.70
C GLU A 8 24.98 -12.17 -15.50
N ALA A 9 24.67 -12.54 -16.76
CA ALA A 9 23.67 -11.85 -17.57
C ALA A 9 22.24 -12.03 -17.02
N ALA A 10 21.88 -13.24 -16.60
CA ALA A 10 20.56 -13.53 -16.00
C ALA A 10 20.37 -12.86 -14.63
N GLU A 11 21.43 -12.78 -13.82
CA GLU A 11 21.40 -12.04 -12.54
C GLU A 11 21.32 -10.51 -12.76
N GLY A 12 21.97 -10.00 -13.81
CA GLY A 12 21.86 -8.60 -14.23
C GLY A 12 20.46 -8.20 -14.67
N GLU A 13 19.76 -9.06 -15.42
CA GLU A 13 18.36 -8.84 -15.84
C GLU A 13 17.36 -8.98 -14.67
N ALA A 14 17.60 -9.92 -13.75
CA ALA A 14 16.79 -10.06 -12.53
C ALA A 14 16.96 -8.86 -11.60
N GLN A 15 18.17 -8.31 -11.47
CA GLN A 15 18.41 -7.08 -10.70
C GLN A 15 17.87 -5.83 -11.39
N ALA A 16 17.94 -5.75 -12.73
CA ALA A 16 17.35 -4.66 -13.50
C ALA A 16 15.82 -4.63 -13.37
N SER A 17 15.16 -5.78 -13.52
CA SER A 17 13.69 -5.91 -13.37
C SER A 17 13.22 -5.64 -11.92
N ALA A 18 13.98 -6.08 -10.91
CA ALA A 18 13.72 -5.74 -9.51
C ALA A 18 13.90 -4.24 -9.22
N SER A 19 14.89 -3.59 -9.86
CA SER A 19 15.11 -2.14 -9.73
C SER A 19 14.04 -1.31 -10.45
N GLU A 20 13.52 -1.78 -11.59
CA GLU A 20 12.42 -1.14 -12.31
C GLU A 20 11.09 -1.30 -11.57
N SER A 21 10.81 -2.49 -11.03
CA SER A 21 9.66 -2.75 -10.14
C SER A 21 9.67 -1.81 -8.92
N GLY A 22 10.83 -1.63 -8.29
CA GLY A 22 11.02 -0.69 -7.17
C GLY A 22 10.87 0.79 -7.54
N LYS A 23 11.20 1.17 -8.79
CA LYS A 23 10.99 2.54 -9.30
C LYS A 23 9.53 2.79 -9.70
N ARG A 24 8.84 1.82 -10.33
CA ARG A 24 7.39 1.90 -10.65
C ARG A 24 6.54 2.03 -9.39
N ALA A 25 6.91 1.37 -8.29
CA ALA A 25 6.21 1.45 -7.01
C ALA A 25 6.17 2.86 -6.38
N ARG A 26 7.02 3.81 -6.79
CA ARG A 26 7.03 5.18 -6.26
C ARG A 26 6.13 6.15 -7.01
N ASN A 27 5.53 5.75 -8.12
CA ASN A 27 4.68 6.61 -8.93
C ASN A 27 3.20 6.32 -8.63
N LEU A 28 2.44 7.34 -8.22
CA LEU A 28 0.99 7.25 -8.00
C LEU A 28 0.18 7.28 -9.30
N GLY A 29 0.84 7.43 -10.45
CA GLY A 29 0.23 7.46 -11.79
C GLY A 29 -0.80 6.35 -12.07
N PRO A 30 -0.57 5.07 -11.69
CA PRO A 30 -1.52 3.98 -11.90
C PRO A 30 -2.88 4.18 -11.20
N LEU A 31 -2.94 4.97 -10.11
CA LEU A 31 -4.21 5.29 -9.44
C LEU A 31 -5.14 6.15 -10.31
N ARG A 32 -4.65 6.75 -11.42
CA ARG A 32 -5.50 7.48 -12.37
C ARG A 32 -6.56 6.59 -13.00
N MET A 33 -6.28 5.31 -13.23
CA MET A 33 -7.27 4.35 -13.74
C MET A 33 -8.45 4.24 -12.76
N ILE A 34 -8.14 4.12 -11.47
CA ILE A 34 -9.11 4.00 -10.40
C ILE A 34 -9.91 5.29 -10.25
N TRP A 35 -9.26 6.45 -10.33
CA TRP A 35 -9.94 7.75 -10.28
C TRP A 35 -10.95 7.92 -11.41
N LYS A 36 -10.57 7.55 -12.65
CA LYS A 36 -11.49 7.56 -13.80
C LYS A 36 -12.69 6.64 -13.58
N ALA A 37 -12.46 5.44 -13.04
CA ALA A 37 -13.54 4.50 -12.73
C ALA A 37 -14.49 5.03 -11.63
N ALA A 38 -13.95 5.65 -10.59
CA ALA A 38 -14.76 6.26 -9.52
C ALA A 38 -15.59 7.46 -10.02
N LEU A 39 -15.03 8.28 -10.92
CA LEU A 39 -15.74 9.42 -11.53
C LEU A 39 -16.94 9.03 -12.38
N ALA A 40 -17.06 7.77 -12.79
CA ALA A 40 -18.27 7.26 -13.45
C ALA A 40 -19.51 7.29 -12.53
N TYR A 41 -19.32 7.47 -11.22
CA TYR A 41 -20.38 7.52 -10.20
C TYR A 41 -20.45 8.89 -9.49
N PRO A 42 -20.72 9.99 -10.22
CA PRO A 42 -20.60 11.36 -9.69
C PRO A 42 -21.52 11.62 -8.50
N GLY A 43 -22.73 11.04 -8.47
CA GLY A 43 -23.67 11.20 -7.36
C GLY A 43 -23.11 10.67 -6.03
N ARG A 44 -22.47 9.50 -6.05
CA ARG A 44 -21.88 8.89 -4.84
C ARG A 44 -20.61 9.60 -4.39
N VAL A 45 -19.80 10.08 -5.35
CA VAL A 45 -18.64 10.91 -5.06
C VAL A 45 -19.07 12.24 -4.42
N ALA A 46 -20.12 12.88 -4.94
CA ALA A 46 -20.66 14.12 -4.38
C ALA A 46 -21.23 13.92 -2.98
N THR A 47 -22.05 12.89 -2.74
CA THR A 47 -22.59 12.61 -1.39
C THR A 47 -21.46 12.31 -0.38
N ALA A 48 -20.45 11.54 -0.78
CA ALA A 48 -19.28 11.27 0.04
C ALA A 48 -18.48 12.55 0.36
N ALA A 49 -18.28 13.42 -0.63
CA ALA A 49 -17.54 14.67 -0.47
C ALA A 49 -18.26 15.65 0.47
N VAL A 50 -19.57 15.84 0.29
CA VAL A 50 -20.39 16.69 1.16
C VAL A 50 -20.39 16.14 2.59
N ALA A 51 -20.66 14.85 2.78
CA ALA A 51 -20.63 14.22 4.09
C ALA A 51 -19.26 14.31 4.76
N LEU A 52 -18.18 14.22 3.98
CA LEU A 52 -16.82 14.41 4.47
C LEU A 52 -16.56 15.84 4.95
N VAL A 53 -16.96 16.86 4.19
CA VAL A 53 -16.79 18.26 4.60
C VAL A 53 -17.61 18.56 5.85
N VAL A 54 -18.86 18.09 5.91
CA VAL A 54 -19.74 18.25 7.08
C VAL A 54 -19.11 17.60 8.31
N THR A 55 -18.66 16.35 8.21
CA THR A 55 -18.06 15.62 9.35
C THR A 55 -16.72 16.20 9.78
N ALA A 56 -15.86 16.62 8.85
CA ALA A 56 -14.60 17.28 9.18
C ALA A 56 -14.85 18.62 9.90
N SER A 57 -15.79 19.42 9.41
CA SER A 57 -16.19 20.70 10.03
C SER A 57 -16.80 20.47 11.42
N ALA A 58 -17.70 19.50 11.56
CA ALA A 58 -18.27 19.11 12.85
C ALA A 58 -17.19 18.66 13.84
N THR A 59 -16.20 17.88 13.39
CA THR A 59 -15.07 17.45 14.23
C THR A 59 -14.24 18.66 14.71
N LEU A 60 -13.97 19.63 13.84
CA LEU A 60 -13.28 20.88 14.21
C LEU A 60 -14.10 21.80 15.12
N ALA A 61 -15.42 21.66 15.12
CA ALA A 61 -16.29 22.40 16.04
C ALA A 61 -16.26 21.83 17.47
N ILE A 62 -15.88 20.56 17.68
CA ILE A 62 -15.85 19.94 19.02
C ILE A 62 -14.97 20.73 20.02
N PRO A 63 -13.71 21.10 19.71
CA PRO A 63 -12.90 21.94 20.60
C PRO A 63 -13.58 23.26 20.98
N SER A 64 -14.25 23.93 20.03
CA SER A 64 -15.00 25.16 20.32
C SER A 64 -16.19 24.93 21.26
N GLY A 65 -16.88 23.78 21.13
CA GLY A 65 -17.94 23.38 22.05
C GLY A 65 -17.42 23.22 23.47
N PHE A 66 -16.29 22.53 23.66
CA PHE A 66 -15.64 22.40 24.97
C PHE A 66 -15.18 23.74 25.53
N ARG A 67 -14.62 24.63 24.70
CA ARG A 67 -14.27 26.00 25.13
C ARG A 67 -15.49 26.74 25.68
N LEU A 68 -16.62 26.68 25.00
CA LEU A 68 -17.84 27.38 25.44
C LEU A 68 -18.39 26.80 26.74
N ILE A 69 -18.35 25.48 26.92
CA ILE A 69 -18.71 24.84 28.20
C ILE A 69 -17.82 25.35 29.33
N ILE A 70 -16.50 25.44 29.12
CA ILE A 70 -15.55 25.91 30.14
C ILE A 70 -15.73 27.40 30.43
N ASP A 71 -15.76 28.23 29.39
CA ASP A 71 -15.77 29.69 29.52
C ASP A 71 -17.15 30.23 29.94
N ARG A 72 -18.26 29.56 29.58
CA ARG A 72 -19.63 30.06 29.82
C ARG A 72 -20.51 29.14 30.65
N GLY A 73 -20.17 27.86 30.77
CA GLY A 73 -20.89 26.91 31.63
C GLY A 73 -20.36 26.92 33.06
N PHE A 74 -19.03 26.89 33.22
CA PHE A 74 -18.41 26.77 34.55
C PHE A 74 -17.95 28.10 35.16
N ALA A 75 -17.63 29.12 34.35
CA ALA A 75 -17.03 30.37 34.86
C ALA A 75 -18.05 31.44 35.32
N SER A 76 -19.33 31.34 34.93
CA SER A 76 -20.41 32.23 35.37
C SER A 76 -21.32 31.47 36.34
N GLY A 77 -21.45 31.94 37.59
CA GLY A 77 -22.20 31.31 38.69
C GLY A 77 -23.45 30.55 38.24
N GLY A 78 -23.29 29.24 38.08
CA GLY A 78 -24.02 28.41 37.12
C GLY A 78 -25.52 28.32 37.34
N ASP A 79 -26.27 28.94 36.43
CA ASP A 79 -27.64 28.55 36.16
C ASP A 79 -27.63 27.20 35.41
N PRO A 80 -28.20 26.11 35.95
CA PRO A 80 -28.22 24.79 35.31
C PRO A 80 -28.71 24.81 33.86
N ASP A 81 -29.63 25.72 33.54
CA ASP A 81 -30.19 25.88 32.19
C ASP A 81 -29.15 26.42 31.18
N SER A 82 -28.23 27.27 31.64
CA SER A 82 -27.14 27.81 30.82
C SER A 82 -26.09 26.74 30.49
N ILE A 83 -25.80 25.84 31.43
CA ILE A 83 -24.90 24.70 31.25
C ILE A 83 -25.52 23.71 30.25
N ALA A 84 -26.79 23.35 30.47
CA ALA A 84 -27.52 22.42 29.61
C ALA A 84 -27.49 22.84 28.14
N ARG A 85 -27.62 24.13 27.85
CA ARG A 85 -27.59 24.67 26.47
C ARG A 85 -26.27 24.38 25.75
N TRP A 86 -25.11 24.52 26.40
CA TRP A 86 -23.81 24.24 25.78
C TRP A 86 -23.58 22.75 25.55
N PHE A 87 -24.08 21.90 26.44
CA PHE A 87 -24.09 20.46 26.23
C PHE A 87 -25.05 20.03 25.10
N GLN A 88 -26.20 20.68 24.95
CA GLN A 88 -27.11 20.47 23.81
C GLN A 88 -26.45 20.83 22.47
N TYR A 89 -25.69 21.93 22.41
CA TYR A 89 -24.91 22.27 21.21
C TYR A 89 -23.85 21.21 20.89
N LEU A 90 -23.12 20.72 21.90
CA LEU A 90 -22.14 19.64 21.70
C LEU A 90 -22.84 18.34 21.23
N PHE A 91 -24.00 18.02 21.80
CA PHE A 91 -24.80 16.87 21.40
C PHE A 91 -25.28 16.97 19.95
N LEU A 92 -25.70 18.16 19.51
CA LEU A 92 -26.06 18.42 18.11
C LEU A 92 -24.87 18.18 17.17
N ILE A 93 -23.66 18.63 17.54
CA ILE A 93 -22.43 18.38 16.77
C ILE A 93 -22.18 16.87 16.65
N VAL A 94 -22.31 16.13 17.75
CA VAL A 94 -22.14 14.66 17.78
C VAL A 94 -23.19 13.96 16.92
N PHE A 95 -24.44 14.41 16.96
CA PHE A 95 -25.53 13.87 16.13
C PHE A 95 -25.26 14.07 14.63
N VAL A 96 -24.86 15.29 14.23
CA VAL A 96 -24.46 15.59 12.84
C VAL A 96 -23.25 14.74 12.43
N LEU A 97 -22.27 14.59 13.31
CA LEU A 97 -21.09 13.77 13.07
C LEU A 97 -21.46 12.30 12.86
N ALA A 98 -22.37 11.75 13.67
CA ALA A 98 -22.82 10.36 13.57
C ALA A 98 -23.50 10.09 12.22
N ILE A 99 -24.51 10.89 11.86
CA ILE A 99 -25.23 10.75 10.59
C ILE A 99 -24.29 10.97 9.40
N GLY A 100 -23.51 12.05 9.42
CA GLY A 100 -22.58 12.36 8.34
C GLY A 100 -21.53 11.26 8.17
N THR A 101 -21.06 10.66 9.25
CA THR A 101 -20.08 9.56 9.19
C THR A 101 -20.71 8.30 8.61
N ALA A 102 -21.94 7.96 8.98
CA ALA A 102 -22.67 6.83 8.41
C ALA A 102 -22.93 7.00 6.91
N VAL A 103 -23.42 8.18 6.49
CA VAL A 103 -23.68 8.49 5.07
C VAL A 103 -22.38 8.45 4.26
N ARG A 104 -21.30 9.03 4.79
CA ARG A 104 -19.97 8.99 4.17
C ARG A 104 -19.49 7.54 4.05
N PHE A 105 -19.51 6.77 5.13
CA PHE A 105 -19.04 5.39 5.14
C PHE A 105 -19.79 4.56 4.09
N TYR A 106 -21.13 4.59 4.11
CA TYR A 106 -21.94 3.87 3.13
C TYR A 106 -21.63 4.31 1.68
N SER A 107 -21.54 5.61 1.42
CA SER A 107 -21.28 6.13 0.07
C SER A 107 -19.90 5.71 -0.47
N VAL A 108 -18.86 5.79 0.36
CA VAL A 108 -17.49 5.47 -0.05
C VAL A 108 -17.29 3.95 -0.15
N SER A 109 -17.81 3.16 0.80
CA SER A 109 -17.74 1.69 0.74
C SER A 109 -18.48 1.13 -0.49
N TRP A 110 -19.69 1.62 -0.75
CA TRP A 110 -20.43 1.21 -1.96
C TRP A 110 -19.67 1.56 -3.25
N LEU A 111 -19.05 2.75 -3.30
CA LEU A 111 -18.26 3.18 -4.44
C LEU A 111 -17.03 2.28 -4.66
N GLY A 112 -16.32 1.92 -3.60
CA GLY A 112 -15.16 1.02 -3.65
C GLY A 112 -15.54 -0.34 -4.23
N GLU A 113 -16.59 -0.95 -3.69
CA GLU A 113 -17.11 -2.24 -4.15
C GLU A 113 -17.55 -2.19 -5.62
N ARG A 114 -18.27 -1.14 -6.02
CA ARG A 114 -18.77 -1.02 -7.39
C ARG A 114 -17.63 -0.83 -8.40
N VAL A 115 -16.65 0.01 -8.09
CA VAL A 115 -15.46 0.21 -8.93
C VAL A 115 -14.68 -1.10 -9.10
N VAL A 116 -14.49 -1.86 -8.02
CA VAL A 116 -13.80 -3.15 -8.07
C VAL A 116 -14.57 -4.18 -8.88
N ALA A 117 -15.89 -4.24 -8.74
CA ALA A 117 -16.73 -5.12 -9.54
C ALA A 117 -16.58 -4.80 -11.05
N ASP A 118 -16.61 -3.53 -11.43
CA ASP A 118 -16.44 -3.11 -12.83
C ASP A 118 -15.04 -3.45 -13.36
N ILE A 119 -13.99 -3.25 -12.55
CA ILE A 119 -12.61 -3.63 -12.92
C ILE A 119 -12.50 -5.14 -13.11
N ARG A 120 -13.04 -5.96 -12.19
CA ARG A 120 -13.04 -7.42 -12.31
C ARG A 120 -13.73 -7.89 -13.59
N LEU A 121 -14.88 -7.31 -13.90
CA LEU A 121 -15.61 -7.62 -15.14
C LEU A 121 -14.81 -7.22 -16.38
N ALA A 122 -14.15 -6.06 -16.38
CA ALA A 122 -13.37 -5.59 -17.51
C ALA A 122 -12.11 -6.46 -17.73
N VAL A 123 -11.39 -6.78 -16.66
CA VAL A 123 -10.21 -7.67 -16.71
C VAL A 123 -10.61 -9.07 -17.20
N GLN A 124 -11.68 -9.64 -16.66
CA GLN A 124 -12.15 -10.96 -17.08
C GLN A 124 -12.52 -10.99 -18.56
N ARG A 125 -13.24 -9.96 -19.06
CA ARG A 125 -13.55 -9.84 -20.49
C ARG A 125 -12.30 -9.73 -21.35
N ASN A 126 -11.25 -9.04 -20.89
CA ASN A 126 -10.00 -8.94 -21.64
C ASN A 126 -9.24 -10.27 -21.65
N LEU A 127 -9.12 -10.95 -20.50
CA LEU A 127 -8.44 -12.24 -20.38
C LEU A 127 -9.00 -13.30 -21.34
N LEU A 128 -10.32 -13.35 -21.52
CA LEU A 128 -10.97 -14.29 -22.45
C LEU A 128 -10.65 -14.02 -23.93
N ARG A 129 -10.07 -12.86 -24.27
CA ARG A 129 -9.64 -12.52 -25.63
C ARG A 129 -8.18 -12.87 -25.89
N LEU A 130 -7.40 -13.16 -24.85
CA LEU A 130 -5.96 -13.39 -24.98
C LEU A 130 -5.67 -14.78 -25.56
N SER A 131 -4.54 -14.90 -26.25
CA SER A 131 -4.09 -16.15 -26.85
C SER A 131 -3.61 -17.16 -25.79
N PRO A 132 -3.66 -18.48 -26.07
CA PRO A 132 -3.14 -19.50 -25.16
C PRO A 132 -1.69 -19.27 -24.70
N SER A 133 -0.85 -18.67 -25.55
CA SER A 133 0.53 -18.30 -25.23
C SER A 133 0.68 -17.43 -23.98
N PHE A 134 -0.29 -16.55 -23.72
CA PHE A 134 -0.29 -15.69 -22.53
C PHE A 134 -0.37 -16.53 -21.25
N PHE A 135 -1.19 -17.58 -21.25
CA PHE A 135 -1.45 -18.45 -20.09
C PHE A 135 -0.35 -19.49 -19.85
N GLU A 136 0.56 -19.70 -20.81
CA GLU A 136 1.77 -20.50 -20.60
C GLU A 136 2.82 -19.76 -19.78
N VAL A 137 2.90 -18.43 -19.93
CA VAL A 137 3.87 -17.58 -19.23
C VAL A 137 3.27 -16.98 -17.96
N ASN A 138 1.95 -16.78 -17.92
CA ASN A 138 1.23 -16.24 -16.77
C ASN A 138 0.34 -17.32 -16.15
N SER A 139 0.70 -17.76 -14.95
CA SER A 139 -0.02 -18.85 -14.30
C SER A 139 -1.47 -18.45 -13.93
N PRO A 140 -2.46 -19.34 -14.09
CA PRO A 140 -3.84 -19.07 -13.63
C PRO A 140 -3.94 -18.74 -12.14
N LYS A 141 -3.03 -19.30 -11.32
CA LYS A 141 -2.94 -19.00 -9.88
C LYS A 141 -2.55 -17.55 -9.62
N GLU A 142 -1.58 -17.04 -10.36
CA GLU A 142 -1.15 -15.64 -10.25
C GLU A 142 -2.27 -14.69 -10.70
N ILE A 143 -2.93 -14.98 -11.83
CA ILE A 143 -4.04 -14.17 -12.33
C ILE A 143 -5.18 -14.14 -11.30
N SER A 144 -5.54 -15.29 -10.73
CA SER A 144 -6.54 -15.40 -9.67
C SER A 144 -6.17 -14.56 -8.43
N SER A 145 -4.89 -14.60 -8.01
CA SER A 145 -4.38 -13.76 -6.91
C SER A 145 -4.51 -12.27 -7.23
N ARG A 146 -4.16 -11.82 -8.44
CA ARG A 146 -4.36 -10.42 -8.87
C ARG A 146 -5.86 -10.05 -8.87
N MET A 147 -6.74 -10.93 -9.35
CA MET A 147 -8.20 -10.69 -9.37
C MET A 147 -8.87 -10.66 -8.00
N THR A 148 -8.18 -11.15 -6.96
CA THR A 148 -8.70 -11.18 -5.58
C THR A 148 -7.93 -10.21 -4.70
N SER A 149 -6.67 -10.50 -4.37
CA SER A 149 -5.84 -9.70 -3.46
C SER A 149 -5.55 -8.29 -3.99
N ASP A 150 -5.10 -8.13 -5.24
CA ASP A 150 -4.79 -6.78 -5.75
C ASP A 150 -6.06 -5.93 -5.87
N THR A 151 -7.18 -6.52 -6.28
CA THR A 151 -8.46 -5.81 -6.31
C THR A 151 -8.97 -5.40 -4.93
N ALA A 152 -8.72 -6.19 -3.87
CA ALA A 152 -9.07 -5.83 -2.50
C ALA A 152 -8.22 -4.64 -2.00
N ILE A 153 -6.95 -4.55 -2.40
CA ILE A 153 -6.13 -3.37 -2.12
C ILE A 153 -6.71 -2.13 -2.82
N ILE A 154 -7.15 -2.26 -4.07
CA ILE A 154 -7.84 -1.17 -4.79
C ILE A 154 -9.13 -0.78 -4.08
N GLU A 155 -9.93 -1.75 -3.64
CA GLU A 155 -11.14 -1.54 -2.86
C GLU A 155 -10.86 -0.71 -1.63
N GLN A 156 -9.82 -1.07 -0.85
CA GLN A 156 -9.44 -0.33 0.35
C GLN A 156 -9.05 1.12 0.01
N VAL A 157 -8.30 1.32 -1.08
CA VAL A 157 -7.85 2.65 -1.50
C VAL A 157 -9.04 3.57 -1.85
N VAL A 158 -9.98 3.07 -2.67
CA VAL A 158 -11.17 3.83 -3.08
C VAL A 158 -12.16 3.97 -1.93
N GLY A 159 -12.41 2.85 -1.24
CA GLY A 159 -13.43 2.66 -0.22
C GLY A 159 -13.12 3.33 1.11
N THR A 160 -11.84 3.58 1.42
CA THR A 160 -11.45 4.16 2.71
C THR A 160 -10.27 5.12 2.64
N THR A 161 -9.12 4.72 2.07
CA THR A 161 -7.86 5.45 2.18
C THR A 161 -7.95 6.88 1.66
N VAL A 162 -8.54 7.09 0.48
CA VAL A 162 -8.70 8.43 -0.10
C VAL A 162 -9.62 9.31 0.75
N SER A 163 -10.70 8.74 1.30
CA SER A 163 -11.62 9.46 2.19
C SER A 163 -10.93 9.87 3.50
N VAL A 164 -10.13 8.98 4.07
CA VAL A 164 -9.31 9.26 5.27
C VAL A 164 -8.24 10.32 4.96
N ALA A 165 -7.58 10.22 3.81
CA ALA A 165 -6.60 11.21 3.34
C ALA A 165 -7.21 12.62 3.29
N LEU A 166 -8.35 12.77 2.62
CA LEU A 166 -9.00 14.05 2.42
C LEU A 166 -9.52 14.62 3.74
N ARG A 167 -10.13 13.77 4.58
CA ARG A 167 -10.56 14.18 5.93
C ARG A 167 -9.37 14.73 6.73
N ASN A 168 -8.27 13.99 6.79
CA ASN A 168 -7.11 14.41 7.58
C ASN A 168 -6.39 15.62 6.97
N ALA A 169 -6.40 15.80 5.65
CA ALA A 169 -5.92 17.04 5.03
C ALA A 169 -6.75 18.25 5.47
N ILE A 170 -8.09 18.13 5.47
CA ILE A 170 -8.98 19.18 5.97
C ILE A 170 -8.77 19.42 7.47
N MET A 171 -8.64 18.36 8.28
CA MET A 171 -8.37 18.48 9.72
C MET A 171 -7.03 19.17 10.00
N ALA A 172 -5.99 18.84 9.24
CA ALA A 172 -4.67 19.46 9.40
C ALA A 172 -4.72 20.95 9.04
N VAL A 173 -5.26 21.30 7.86
CA VAL A 173 -5.34 22.69 7.41
C VAL A 173 -6.30 23.50 8.26
N GLY A 174 -7.55 23.03 8.41
CA GLY A 174 -8.58 23.71 9.19
C GLY A 174 -8.25 23.81 10.68
N GLY A 175 -7.63 22.76 11.25
CA GLY A 175 -7.18 22.77 12.65
C GLY A 175 -6.02 23.75 12.88
N VAL A 176 -5.04 23.83 11.97
CA VAL A 176 -3.96 24.84 12.07
C VAL A 176 -4.54 26.25 11.96
N ILE A 177 -5.44 26.51 11.02
CA ILE A 177 -6.13 27.80 10.90
C ILE A 177 -6.87 28.14 12.21
N TYR A 178 -7.62 27.19 12.76
CA TYR A 178 -8.35 27.38 14.01
C TYR A 178 -7.41 27.62 15.21
N LEU A 179 -6.26 26.96 15.29
CA LEU A 179 -5.26 27.25 16.32
C LEU A 179 -4.73 28.70 16.21
N PHE A 180 -4.49 29.19 14.98
CA PHE A 180 -4.08 30.58 14.77
C PHE A 180 -5.16 31.58 15.18
N THR A 181 -6.45 31.29 15.00
CA THR A 181 -7.52 32.18 15.47
C THR A 181 -7.69 32.15 16.98
N LEU A 182 -7.38 31.03 17.65
CA LEU A 182 -7.46 30.90 19.11
C LEU A 182 -6.32 31.62 19.84
N ALA A 183 -5.06 31.31 19.50
CA ALA A 183 -3.91 31.80 20.24
C ALA A 183 -2.66 31.91 19.34
N PRO A 184 -2.53 32.98 18.52
CA PRO A 184 -1.46 33.11 17.53
C PRO A 184 -0.04 32.89 18.10
N LYS A 185 0.24 33.45 19.29
CA LYS A 185 1.55 33.33 19.96
C LYS A 185 1.87 31.87 20.34
N LEU A 186 0.88 31.10 20.82
CA LEU A 186 1.05 29.69 21.18
C LEU A 186 1.18 28.83 19.92
N THR A 187 0.40 29.13 18.88
CA THR A 187 0.46 28.42 17.59
C THR A 187 1.81 28.59 16.92
N LEU A 188 2.41 29.79 16.95
CA LEU A 188 3.76 30.00 16.43
C LEU A 188 4.80 29.16 17.21
N GLY A 189 4.67 29.10 18.54
CA GLY A 189 5.49 28.22 19.37
C GLY A 189 5.34 26.74 19.00
N LEU A 190 4.12 26.29 18.72
CA LEU A 190 3.85 24.93 18.25
C LEU A 190 4.47 24.65 16.88
N VAL A 191 4.36 25.59 15.93
CA VAL A 191 4.98 25.49 14.60
C VAL A 191 6.50 25.37 14.70
N ILE A 192 7.14 26.04 15.66
CA ILE A 192 8.58 25.91 15.92
C ILE A 192 8.91 24.57 16.62
N ALA A 193 8.06 24.13 17.54
CA ALA A 193 8.25 22.86 18.24
C ALA A 193 8.19 21.65 17.30
N ILE A 194 7.36 21.71 16.24
CA ILE A 194 7.21 20.63 15.27
C ILE A 194 8.56 20.24 14.61
N PRO A 195 9.32 21.13 13.95
CA PRO A 195 10.66 20.82 13.44
C PRO A 195 11.63 20.32 14.51
N VAL A 196 11.57 20.88 15.72
CA VAL A 196 12.43 20.47 16.85
C VAL A 196 12.17 19.00 17.23
N VAL A 197 10.93 18.52 17.13
CA VAL A 197 10.58 17.11 17.33
C VAL A 197 10.89 16.26 16.10
N ILE A 198 10.52 16.72 14.90
CA ILE A 198 10.61 15.92 13.66
C ILE A 198 12.07 15.70 13.21
N LEU A 199 12.94 16.71 13.34
CA LEU A 199 14.32 16.60 12.84
C LEU A 199 15.11 15.47 13.54
N PRO A 200 15.12 15.35 14.89
CA PRO A 200 15.69 14.19 15.57
C PRO A 200 15.04 12.87 15.16
N VAL A 201 13.70 12.82 15.02
CA VAL A 201 12.99 11.60 14.58
C VAL A 201 13.49 11.13 13.23
N VAL A 202 13.62 12.03 12.24
CA VAL A 202 14.11 11.70 10.91
C VAL A 202 15.58 11.26 10.96
N TRP A 203 16.41 11.94 11.76
CA TRP A 203 17.82 11.61 11.92
C TRP A 203 18.02 10.22 12.53
N PHE A 204 17.38 9.93 13.66
CA PHE A 204 17.40 8.62 14.30
C PHE A 204 16.77 7.54 13.40
N GLY A 205 15.66 7.86 12.73
CA GLY A 205 14.95 6.94 11.83
C GLY A 205 15.83 6.46 10.68
N ARG A 206 16.59 7.34 10.03
CA ARG A 206 17.55 6.97 8.98
C ARG A 206 18.63 6.02 9.51
N ARG A 207 19.19 6.31 10.69
CA ARG A 207 20.22 5.47 11.31
C ARG A 207 19.65 4.11 11.74
N LEU A 208 18.47 4.10 12.33
CA LEU A 208 17.76 2.90 12.75
C LEU A 208 17.42 2.00 11.57
N ARG A 209 17.03 2.57 10.42
CA ARG A 209 16.75 1.82 9.18
C ARG A 209 17.98 1.04 8.71
N ASN A 210 19.14 1.67 8.66
CA ASN A 210 20.39 1.03 8.24
C ASN A 210 20.77 -0.14 9.17
N VAL A 211 20.75 0.08 10.48
CA VAL A 211 21.07 -0.97 11.46
C VAL A 211 20.01 -2.09 11.47
N SER A 212 18.75 -1.75 11.23
CA SER A 212 17.67 -2.75 11.14
C SER A 212 17.85 -3.66 9.93
N ARG A 213 18.28 -3.13 8.78
CA ARG A 213 18.63 -3.94 7.60
C ARG A 213 19.76 -4.91 7.89
N THR A 214 20.89 -4.42 8.42
CA THR A 214 22.00 -5.30 8.81
C THR A 214 21.58 -6.36 9.82
N SER A 215 20.70 -6.02 10.77
CA SER A 215 20.15 -6.99 11.72
C SER A 215 19.30 -8.07 11.05
N GLN A 216 18.57 -7.74 9.97
CA GLN A 216 17.79 -8.72 9.20
C GLN A 216 18.71 -9.61 8.38
N ASP A 217 19.72 -9.04 7.71
CA ASP A 217 20.70 -9.80 6.92
C ASP A 217 21.41 -10.85 7.82
N ARG A 218 21.79 -10.47 9.05
CA ARG A 218 22.40 -11.39 10.02
C ARG A 218 21.47 -12.53 10.47
N VAL A 219 20.17 -12.27 10.60
CA VAL A 219 19.19 -13.33 10.90
C VAL A 219 19.02 -14.27 9.71
N ALA A 220 19.07 -13.75 8.48
CA ALA A 220 19.05 -14.57 7.27
C ALA A 220 20.29 -15.47 7.17
N ASP A 221 21.48 -14.94 7.49
CA ASP A 221 22.73 -15.73 7.54
C ASP A 221 22.61 -16.92 8.51
N ILE A 222 22.00 -16.73 9.69
CA ILE A 222 21.74 -17.82 10.65
C ILE A 222 20.80 -18.86 10.02
N GLY A 223 19.72 -18.43 9.38
CA GLY A 223 18.78 -19.34 8.72
C GLY A 223 19.43 -20.17 7.62
N ALA A 224 20.30 -19.55 6.80
CA ALA A 224 21.07 -20.23 5.77
C ALA A 224 22.02 -21.28 6.38
N MET A 225 22.73 -20.93 7.45
CA MET A 225 23.62 -21.86 8.15
C MET A 225 22.86 -23.07 8.71
N VAL A 226 21.70 -22.86 9.31
CA VAL A 226 20.85 -23.95 9.83
C VAL A 226 20.40 -24.86 8.69
N ALA A 227 19.95 -24.30 7.57
CA ALA A 227 19.53 -25.07 6.41
C ALA A 227 20.68 -25.90 5.82
N GLU A 228 21.88 -25.32 5.71
CA GLU A 228 23.10 -26.00 5.24
C GLU A 228 23.49 -27.16 6.16
N VAL A 229 23.61 -26.91 7.47
CA VAL A 229 24.06 -27.90 8.45
C VAL A 229 23.05 -29.04 8.61
N LEU A 230 21.75 -28.74 8.69
CA LEU A 230 20.72 -29.78 8.82
C LEU A 230 20.53 -30.55 7.51
N GLY A 231 20.61 -29.87 6.36
CA GLY A 231 20.58 -30.53 5.05
C GLY A 231 21.76 -31.50 4.86
N ALA A 232 22.91 -31.18 5.43
CA ALA A 232 24.13 -31.98 5.39
C ALA A 232 24.43 -32.75 6.69
N VAL A 233 23.44 -32.98 7.56
CA VAL A 233 23.68 -33.52 8.92
C VAL A 233 24.44 -34.85 8.93
N LYS A 234 24.17 -35.72 7.95
CA LYS A 234 24.88 -37.00 7.79
C LYS A 234 26.37 -36.80 7.50
N ILE A 235 26.73 -35.77 6.74
CA ILE A 235 28.13 -35.41 6.44
C ILE A 235 28.78 -34.85 7.71
N VAL A 236 28.12 -33.95 8.42
CA VAL A 236 28.64 -33.35 9.66
C VAL A 236 28.97 -34.44 10.70
N GLN A 237 28.06 -35.41 10.88
CA GLN A 237 28.24 -36.53 11.80
C GLN A 237 29.29 -37.54 11.32
N ALA A 238 29.34 -37.85 10.02
CA ALA A 238 30.34 -38.76 9.46
C ALA A 238 31.78 -38.27 9.66
N PHE A 239 31.99 -36.95 9.74
CA PHE A 239 33.28 -36.31 9.97
C PHE A 239 33.48 -35.80 11.42
N ASN A 240 32.59 -36.15 12.36
CA ASN A 240 32.61 -35.73 13.77
C ASN A 240 32.78 -34.20 13.97
N GLN A 241 32.11 -33.39 13.13
CA GLN A 241 32.25 -31.92 13.11
C GLN A 241 31.19 -31.18 13.96
N GLU A 242 30.38 -31.88 14.75
CA GLU A 242 29.25 -31.28 15.48
C GLU A 242 29.70 -30.15 16.41
N LYS A 243 30.81 -30.33 17.14
CA LYS A 243 31.36 -29.28 18.02
C LYS A 243 31.84 -28.06 17.24
N ARG A 244 32.40 -28.27 16.04
CA ARG A 244 32.86 -27.18 15.17
C ARG A 244 31.68 -26.36 14.67
N GLU A 245 30.63 -27.03 14.19
CA GLU A 245 29.42 -26.36 13.70
C GLU A 245 28.66 -25.67 14.84
N ALA A 246 28.61 -26.26 16.04
CA ALA A 246 28.07 -25.61 17.23
C ALA A 246 28.82 -24.31 17.56
N GLY A 247 30.16 -24.32 17.54
CA GLY A 247 30.96 -23.11 17.76
C GLY A 247 30.79 -22.05 16.66
N ARG A 248 30.67 -22.46 15.38
CA ARG A 248 30.35 -21.53 14.28
C ARG A 248 28.99 -20.87 14.47
N PHE A 249 28.00 -21.65 14.90
CA PHE A 249 26.66 -21.16 15.19
C PHE A 249 26.65 -20.19 16.37
N GLU A 250 27.34 -20.51 17.46
CA GLU A 250 27.49 -19.62 18.63
C GLU A 250 28.06 -18.25 18.23
N VAL A 251 29.15 -18.23 17.46
CA VAL A 251 29.76 -16.99 16.96
C VAL A 251 28.79 -16.19 16.08
N ALA A 252 27.98 -16.86 15.25
CA ALA A 252 26.99 -16.20 14.40
C ALA A 252 25.84 -15.60 15.22
N VAL A 253 25.38 -16.31 16.25
CA VAL A 253 24.35 -15.84 17.20
C VAL A 253 24.86 -14.61 17.97
N GLU A 254 26.07 -14.64 18.50
CA GLU A 254 26.66 -13.51 19.25
C GLU A 254 26.84 -12.26 18.38
N LYS A 255 27.28 -12.42 17.13
CA LYS A 255 27.35 -11.30 16.16
C LYS A 255 25.98 -10.70 15.87
N THR A 256 24.96 -11.56 15.75
CA THR A 256 23.57 -11.13 15.53
C THR A 256 23.04 -10.39 16.76
N PHE A 257 23.32 -10.90 17.96
CA PHE A 257 22.97 -10.25 19.21
C PHE A 257 23.64 -8.88 19.37
N ALA A 258 24.93 -8.76 19.08
CA ALA A 258 25.64 -7.47 19.12
C ALA A 258 25.02 -6.42 18.17
N THR A 259 24.62 -6.87 16.97
CA THR A 259 23.93 -6.01 15.99
C THR A 259 22.54 -5.60 16.51
N ALA A 260 21.80 -6.54 17.09
CA ALA A 260 20.50 -6.29 17.70
C ALA A 260 20.60 -5.32 18.88
N LYS A 261 21.63 -5.46 19.74
CA LYS A 261 21.91 -4.54 20.86
C LYS A 261 22.09 -3.10 20.36
N ARG A 262 22.88 -2.89 19.30
CA ARG A 262 23.05 -1.56 18.69
C ARG A 262 21.72 -0.99 18.18
N ARG A 263 20.87 -1.81 17.54
CA ARG A 263 19.53 -1.42 17.11
C ARG A 263 18.65 -1.01 18.28
N ILE A 264 18.67 -1.79 19.36
CA ILE A 264 17.90 -1.55 20.59
C ILE A 264 18.35 -0.24 21.24
N THR A 265 19.65 0.00 21.41
CA THR A 265 20.18 1.24 22.00
C THR A 265 19.77 2.48 21.20
N ILE A 266 19.84 2.42 19.86
CA ILE A 266 19.38 3.53 19.01
C ILE A 266 17.88 3.76 19.18
N ARG A 267 17.09 2.68 19.20
CA ARG A 267 15.63 2.76 19.37
C ARG A 267 15.25 3.30 20.74
N SER A 268 15.88 2.85 21.82
CA SER A 268 15.57 3.31 23.18
C SER A 268 15.94 4.78 23.38
N ALA A 269 17.12 5.21 22.89
CA ALA A 269 17.51 6.62 22.90
C ALA A 269 16.54 7.50 22.09
N MET A 270 16.16 7.04 20.89
CA MET A 270 15.17 7.72 20.06
C MET A 270 13.82 7.87 20.80
N THR A 271 13.31 6.79 21.41
CA THR A 271 12.07 6.83 22.19
C THR A 271 12.15 7.83 23.34
N ALA A 272 13.23 7.80 24.14
CA ALA A 272 13.40 8.71 25.27
C ALA A 272 13.45 10.18 24.83
N ILE A 273 14.19 10.50 23.76
CA ILE A 273 14.30 11.86 23.22
C ILE A 273 12.95 12.33 22.67
N ILE A 274 12.23 11.49 21.94
CA ILE A 274 10.91 11.83 21.40
C ILE A 274 9.92 12.14 22.52
N ILE A 275 9.85 11.28 23.55
CA ILE A 275 8.98 11.50 24.70
C ILE A 275 9.32 12.83 25.38
N MET A 276 10.60 13.07 25.66
CA MET A 276 11.06 14.31 26.28
C MET A 276 10.69 15.55 25.43
N LEU A 277 10.91 15.50 24.11
CA LEU A 277 10.61 16.63 23.23
C LEU A 277 9.12 16.91 23.09
N ILE A 278 8.29 15.86 22.95
CA ILE A 278 6.82 16.01 22.84
C ILE A 278 6.24 16.53 24.16
N PHE A 279 6.47 15.84 25.28
CA PHE A 279 5.91 16.25 26.57
C PHE A 279 6.55 17.53 27.09
N GLY A 280 7.84 17.77 26.81
CA GLY A 280 8.51 19.03 27.11
C GLY A 280 7.88 20.20 26.34
N SER A 281 7.63 20.03 25.03
CA SER A 281 6.98 21.06 24.21
C SER A 281 5.55 21.35 24.67
N ILE A 282 4.77 20.30 24.98
CA ILE A 282 3.41 20.46 25.53
C ILE A 282 3.47 21.20 26.87
N THR A 283 4.34 20.78 27.78
CA THR A 283 4.52 21.41 29.10
C THR A 283 4.90 22.88 28.98
N LEU A 284 5.87 23.23 28.12
CA LEU A 284 6.29 24.62 27.90
C LEU A 284 5.17 25.48 27.29
N LEU A 285 4.43 24.95 26.31
CA LEU A 285 3.30 25.64 25.69
C LEU A 285 2.15 25.84 26.69
N MET A 286 1.86 24.83 27.50
CA MET A 286 0.84 24.90 28.55
C MET A 286 1.23 25.87 29.66
N TRP A 287 2.49 25.88 30.08
CA TRP A 287 2.98 26.87 31.04
C TRP A 287 2.82 28.29 30.49
N ARG A 288 3.24 28.54 29.24
CA ARG A 288 3.04 29.85 28.59
C ARG A 288 1.57 30.22 28.46
N GLY A 289 0.71 29.26 28.12
CA GLY A 289 -0.74 29.45 28.07
C GLY A 289 -1.31 29.82 29.44
N ALA A 290 -0.93 29.09 30.50
CA ALA A 290 -1.40 29.35 31.86
C ALA A 290 -0.99 30.74 32.36
N VAL A 291 0.23 31.19 32.06
CA VAL A 291 0.65 32.59 32.33
C VAL A 291 -0.22 33.57 31.54
N GLY A 292 -0.55 33.28 30.29
CA GLY A 292 -1.49 34.08 29.50
C GLY A 292 -2.89 34.17 30.11
N VAL A 293 -3.38 33.09 30.74
CA VAL A 293 -4.65 33.11 31.48
C VAL A 293 -4.54 33.96 32.74
N ALA A 294 -3.46 33.82 33.51
CA ALA A 294 -3.22 34.61 34.71
C ALA A 294 -3.14 36.12 34.39
N ASN A 295 -2.59 36.47 33.23
CA ASN A 295 -2.51 37.85 32.74
C ASN A 295 -3.81 38.35 32.07
N GLY A 296 -4.84 37.51 31.95
CA GLY A 296 -6.10 37.85 31.27
C GLY A 296 -6.00 37.98 29.74
N GLU A 297 -4.90 37.52 29.12
CA GLU A 297 -4.72 37.54 27.65
C GLU A 297 -5.60 36.49 26.95
N ILE A 298 -5.82 35.33 27.57
CA ILE A 298 -6.62 34.22 27.06
C ILE A 298 -7.46 33.59 28.17
N THR A 299 -8.50 32.82 27.81
CA THR A 299 -9.36 32.11 28.78
C THR A 299 -8.91 30.68 29.02
N GLY A 300 -9.33 30.06 30.14
CA GLY A 300 -9.09 28.64 30.41
C GLY A 300 -9.67 27.71 29.34
N GLY A 301 -10.86 28.02 28.82
CA GLY A 301 -11.46 27.28 27.71
C GLY A 301 -10.67 27.43 26.40
N THR A 302 -9.96 28.55 26.20
CA THR A 302 -9.06 28.72 25.05
C THR A 302 -7.89 27.73 25.10
N ILE A 303 -7.28 27.52 26.27
CA ILE A 303 -6.23 26.50 26.44
C ILE A 303 -6.78 25.10 26.17
N ALA A 304 -7.95 24.76 26.72
CA ALA A 304 -8.56 23.46 26.52
C ALA A 304 -8.84 23.19 25.03
N ALA A 305 -9.46 24.15 24.32
CA ALA A 305 -9.66 24.03 22.88
C ALA A 305 -8.35 23.96 22.10
N PHE A 306 -7.31 24.68 22.52
CA PHE A 306 -5.99 24.63 21.89
C PHE A 306 -5.37 23.24 22.00
N VAL A 307 -5.41 22.61 23.18
CA VAL A 307 -4.86 21.26 23.40
C VAL A 307 -5.65 20.21 22.61
N ILE A 308 -6.98 20.24 22.68
CA ILE A 308 -7.83 19.28 21.96
C ILE A 308 -7.60 19.42 20.45
N THR A 309 -7.59 20.65 19.93
CA THR A 309 -7.32 20.90 18.50
C THR A 309 -5.91 20.47 18.12
N GLY A 310 -4.91 20.75 18.95
CA GLY A 310 -3.52 20.33 18.74
C GLY A 310 -3.40 18.81 18.62
N GLY A 311 -4.09 18.07 19.50
CA GLY A 311 -4.18 16.60 19.41
C GLY A 311 -4.84 16.11 18.12
N LEU A 312 -5.94 16.75 17.70
CA LEU A 312 -6.61 16.42 16.43
C LEU A 312 -5.70 16.66 15.21
N VAL A 313 -5.00 17.80 15.19
CA VAL A 313 -4.05 18.15 14.11
C VAL A 313 -2.88 17.18 14.10
N ALA A 314 -2.29 16.86 15.25
CA ALA A 314 -1.21 15.89 15.36
C ALA A 314 -1.62 14.50 14.86
N GLY A 315 -2.81 14.03 15.26
CA GLY A 315 -3.39 12.77 14.78
C GLY A 315 -3.64 12.79 13.27
N ALA A 316 -4.09 13.91 12.71
CA ALA A 316 -4.29 14.07 11.27
C ALA A 316 -2.97 13.94 10.48
N PHE A 317 -1.89 14.59 10.94
CA PHE A 317 -0.56 14.44 10.33
C PHE A 317 -0.02 13.01 10.43
N GLY A 318 -0.23 12.34 11.56
CA GLY A 318 0.11 10.92 11.73
C GLY A 318 -0.62 10.03 10.72
N SER A 319 -1.94 10.18 10.63
CA SER A 319 -2.76 9.42 9.69
C SER A 319 -2.42 9.69 8.22
N LEU A 320 -2.08 10.94 7.85
CA LEU A 320 -1.60 11.26 6.49
C LEU A 320 -0.33 10.50 6.10
N THR A 321 0.54 10.21 7.08
CA THR A 321 1.77 9.43 6.84
C THR A 321 1.46 7.97 6.54
N GLU A 322 0.49 7.37 7.24
CA GLU A 322 0.03 6.00 6.99
C GLU A 322 -0.67 5.88 5.63
N VAL A 323 -1.58 6.83 5.34
CA VAL A 323 -2.29 6.95 4.06
C VAL A 323 -1.33 6.97 2.88
N TYR A 324 -0.20 7.67 2.97
CA TYR A 324 0.79 7.69 1.90
C TYR A 324 1.33 6.29 1.59
N GLY A 325 1.60 5.47 2.61
CA GLY A 325 2.02 4.08 2.45
C GLY A 325 0.95 3.23 1.79
N ASP A 326 -0.31 3.41 2.17
CA ASP A 326 -1.46 2.71 1.59
C ASP A 326 -1.65 3.06 0.11
N LEU A 327 -1.55 4.35 -0.25
CA LEU A 327 -1.65 4.81 -1.63
C LEU A 327 -0.53 4.23 -2.51
N VAL A 328 0.70 4.14 -1.98
CA VAL A 328 1.83 3.51 -2.67
C VAL A 328 1.58 2.01 -2.92
N ARG A 329 1.09 1.29 -1.90
CA ARG A 329 0.69 -0.12 -2.06
C ARG A 329 -0.41 -0.28 -3.09
N GLY A 330 -1.41 0.60 -3.03
CA GLY A 330 -2.50 0.71 -4.00
C GLY A 330 -2.03 0.93 -5.43
N ALA A 331 -1.08 1.84 -5.63
CA ALA A 331 -0.53 2.11 -6.96
C ALA A 331 0.16 0.87 -7.56
N GLY A 332 0.85 0.08 -6.75
CA GLY A 332 1.43 -1.20 -7.19
C GLY A 332 0.38 -2.21 -7.65
N ALA A 333 -0.68 -2.40 -6.86
CA ALA A 333 -1.80 -3.28 -7.22
C ALA A 333 -2.53 -2.79 -8.49
N ALA A 334 -2.78 -1.48 -8.58
CA ALA A 334 -3.38 -0.84 -9.74
C ALA A 334 -2.54 -1.03 -11.01
N SER A 335 -1.21 -0.93 -10.92
CA SER A 335 -0.31 -1.16 -12.05
C SER A 335 -0.44 -2.58 -12.60
N ARG A 336 -0.38 -3.59 -11.73
CA ARG A 336 -0.47 -5.01 -12.14
C ARG A 336 -1.83 -5.38 -12.74
N LEU A 337 -2.91 -4.78 -12.24
CA LEU A 337 -4.24 -4.97 -12.82
C LEU A 337 -4.40 -4.21 -14.14
N ASN A 338 -3.80 -3.02 -14.25
CA ASN A 338 -3.80 -2.25 -15.49
C ASN A 338 -2.98 -2.96 -16.60
N GLU A 339 -1.94 -3.71 -16.25
CA GLU A 339 -1.25 -4.61 -17.19
C GLU A 339 -2.23 -5.64 -17.78
N LEU A 340 -2.97 -6.37 -16.92
CA LEU A 340 -3.96 -7.35 -17.40
C LEU A 340 -5.10 -6.72 -18.21
N LEU A 341 -5.53 -5.52 -17.84
CA LEU A 341 -6.62 -4.81 -18.49
C LEU A 341 -6.25 -4.34 -19.91
N ASN A 342 -4.99 -3.96 -20.13
CA ASN A 342 -4.51 -3.41 -21.40
C ASN A 342 -3.69 -4.40 -22.23
N GLU A 343 -3.50 -5.63 -21.76
CA GLU A 343 -2.85 -6.69 -22.51
C GLU A 343 -3.59 -6.93 -23.83
N GLN A 344 -2.83 -7.08 -24.92
CA GLN A 344 -3.40 -7.28 -26.26
C GLN A 344 -3.19 -8.72 -26.72
N PRO A 345 -4.16 -9.33 -27.43
CA PRO A 345 -3.99 -10.68 -27.96
C PRO A 345 -2.83 -10.72 -28.96
N SER A 346 -1.89 -11.66 -28.78
CA SER A 346 -0.80 -11.85 -29.76
C SER A 346 -1.29 -12.40 -31.09
N ILE A 347 -2.42 -13.11 -31.08
CA ILE A 347 -3.12 -13.61 -32.27
C ILE A 347 -4.42 -12.83 -32.38
N ALA A 348 -4.51 -11.95 -33.38
CA ALA A 348 -5.70 -11.17 -33.67
C ALA A 348 -6.30 -11.57 -35.03
N PRO A 349 -7.62 -11.45 -35.22
CA PRO A 349 -8.23 -11.63 -36.53
C PRO A 349 -7.57 -10.70 -37.56
N PRO A 350 -7.29 -11.17 -38.78
CA PRO A 350 -6.74 -10.32 -39.82
C PRO A 350 -7.70 -9.18 -40.16
N ALA A 351 -7.17 -8.01 -40.52
CA ALA A 351 -7.97 -6.82 -40.82
C ALA A 351 -9.00 -7.03 -41.95
N ARG A 352 -8.74 -7.99 -42.83
CA ARG A 352 -9.65 -8.46 -43.88
C ARG A 352 -9.69 -9.98 -43.85
N PRO A 353 -10.61 -10.60 -43.08
CA PRO A 353 -10.72 -12.05 -43.05
C PRO A 353 -11.17 -12.57 -44.41
N GLN A 354 -10.50 -13.62 -44.90
CA GLN A 354 -10.95 -14.34 -46.08
C GLN A 354 -11.97 -15.39 -45.67
N SER A 355 -13.07 -15.46 -46.43
CA SER A 355 -14.07 -16.49 -46.24
C SER A 355 -13.50 -17.84 -46.65
N LEU A 356 -13.77 -18.88 -45.85
CA LEU A 356 -13.45 -20.24 -46.23
C LEU A 356 -14.33 -20.66 -47.44
N PRO A 357 -13.82 -21.52 -48.35
CA PRO A 357 -14.62 -22.04 -49.45
C PRO A 357 -15.77 -22.91 -48.92
N GLU A 358 -16.95 -22.78 -49.53
CA GLU A 358 -18.12 -23.62 -49.26
C GLU A 358 -18.43 -24.51 -50.49
N PRO A 359 -18.47 -25.84 -50.34
CA PRO A 359 -18.19 -26.61 -49.12
C PRO A 359 -16.69 -26.62 -48.77
N ALA A 360 -16.39 -26.84 -47.48
CA ALA A 360 -15.01 -26.92 -47.02
C ALA A 360 -14.26 -28.03 -47.76
N ARG A 361 -13.09 -27.71 -48.33
CA ARG A 361 -12.30 -28.67 -49.12
C ARG A 361 -11.78 -29.84 -48.28
N GLY A 362 -11.60 -29.65 -46.98
CA GLY A 362 -11.17 -30.71 -46.04
C GLY A 362 -9.69 -31.12 -46.14
N GLN A 363 -8.90 -30.52 -47.01
CA GLN A 363 -7.45 -30.75 -47.12
C GLN A 363 -6.69 -30.01 -46.01
N ILE A 364 -5.73 -30.66 -45.36
CA ILE A 364 -4.87 -30.08 -44.32
C ILE A 364 -3.41 -30.16 -44.78
N GLY A 365 -2.68 -29.04 -44.65
CA GLY A 365 -1.27 -28.96 -45.04
C GLY A 365 -0.42 -28.21 -44.01
N PHE A 366 0.73 -28.78 -43.68
CA PHE A 366 1.83 -28.15 -42.96
C PHE A 366 3.02 -28.08 -43.91
N GLU A 367 3.66 -26.91 -44.03
CA GLU A 367 4.81 -26.70 -44.91
C GLU A 367 5.97 -26.13 -44.09
N LYS A 368 7.03 -26.93 -43.88
CA LYS A 368 8.28 -26.51 -43.22
C LYS A 368 8.07 -25.80 -41.88
N VAL A 369 7.10 -26.28 -41.11
CA VAL A 369 6.67 -25.64 -39.86
C VAL A 369 7.69 -25.89 -38.76
N THR A 370 8.19 -24.81 -38.18
CA THR A 370 9.00 -24.84 -36.96
C THR A 370 8.22 -24.16 -35.86
N PHE A 371 7.98 -24.87 -34.75
CA PHE A 371 7.23 -24.36 -33.62
C PHE A 371 8.01 -24.51 -32.31
N ARG A 372 7.97 -23.47 -31.50
CA ARG A 372 8.59 -23.38 -30.17
C ARG A 372 7.53 -22.89 -29.20
N TYR A 373 7.33 -23.61 -28.10
CA TYR A 373 6.44 -23.14 -27.04
C TYR A 373 7.04 -21.87 -26.40
N PRO A 374 6.23 -20.83 -26.12
CA PRO A 374 6.70 -19.63 -25.44
C PRO A 374 7.40 -19.90 -24.11
N SER A 375 6.96 -20.93 -23.38
CA SER A 375 7.55 -21.37 -22.12
C SER A 375 8.95 -22.01 -22.24
N ARG A 376 9.37 -22.41 -23.46
CA ARG A 376 10.67 -23.05 -23.75
C ARG A 376 11.21 -22.59 -25.11
N PRO A 377 11.63 -21.32 -25.25
CA PRO A 377 11.99 -20.75 -26.54
C PRO A 377 13.21 -21.42 -27.18
N GLU A 378 14.10 -22.02 -26.38
CA GLU A 378 15.33 -22.64 -26.89
C GLU A 378 15.10 -24.01 -27.56
N VAL A 379 13.99 -24.68 -27.26
CA VAL A 379 13.71 -26.05 -27.73
C VAL A 379 12.57 -26.03 -28.75
N ALA A 380 12.84 -26.47 -29.98
CA ALA A 380 11.82 -26.65 -30.99
C ALA A 380 10.99 -27.91 -30.70
N ALA A 381 9.67 -27.76 -30.55
CA ALA A 381 8.74 -28.88 -30.43
C ALA A 381 8.47 -29.53 -31.79
N LEU A 382 8.44 -28.71 -32.86
CA LEU A 382 8.45 -29.13 -34.25
C LEU A 382 9.58 -28.40 -34.97
N ALA A 383 10.34 -29.10 -35.80
CA ALA A 383 11.44 -28.53 -36.59
C ALA A 383 11.29 -28.97 -38.05
N ASP A 384 11.14 -27.99 -38.95
CA ASP A 384 10.97 -28.20 -40.41
C ASP A 384 9.90 -29.26 -40.77
N PHE A 385 8.78 -29.27 -40.03
CA PHE A 385 7.74 -30.28 -40.16
C PHE A 385 6.84 -30.02 -41.38
N THR A 386 6.70 -31.03 -42.24
CA THR A 386 5.83 -30.99 -43.42
C THR A 386 4.89 -32.19 -43.40
N LEU A 387 3.59 -31.95 -43.59
CA LEU A 387 2.55 -32.97 -43.61
C LEU A 387 1.46 -32.54 -44.58
N LYS A 388 0.94 -33.48 -45.37
CA LYS A 388 -0.21 -33.25 -46.24
C LYS A 388 -1.22 -34.36 -45.98
N VAL A 389 -2.47 -33.98 -45.72
CA VAL A 389 -3.58 -34.92 -45.47
C VAL A 389 -4.68 -34.62 -46.49
N GLU A 390 -5.03 -35.63 -47.29
CA GLU A 390 -6.07 -35.49 -48.30
C GLU A 390 -7.47 -35.70 -47.72
N PRO A 391 -8.53 -35.15 -48.34
CA PRO A 391 -9.89 -35.30 -47.83
C PRO A 391 -10.31 -36.78 -47.74
N GLY A 392 -10.79 -37.20 -46.57
CA GLY A 392 -11.22 -38.59 -46.32
C GLY A 392 -10.12 -39.55 -45.88
N GLU A 393 -8.86 -39.08 -45.78
CA GLU A 393 -7.73 -39.89 -45.33
C GLU A 393 -7.70 -40.04 -43.81
N THR A 394 -7.31 -41.22 -43.31
CA THR A 394 -7.02 -41.45 -41.89
C THR A 394 -5.52 -41.53 -41.66
N VAL A 395 -4.98 -40.60 -40.87
CA VAL A 395 -3.54 -40.51 -40.58
C VAL A 395 -3.28 -40.81 -39.11
N ALA A 396 -2.32 -41.70 -38.84
CA ALA A 396 -1.87 -42.03 -37.48
C ALA A 396 -0.52 -41.36 -37.17
N ILE A 397 -0.45 -40.57 -36.10
CA ILE A 397 0.78 -39.90 -35.64
C ILE A 397 1.45 -40.75 -34.55
N VAL A 398 2.62 -41.32 -34.86
CA VAL A 398 3.37 -42.21 -33.95
C VAL A 398 4.76 -41.65 -33.66
N GLY A 399 5.26 -41.83 -32.44
CA GLY A 399 6.57 -41.36 -32.04
C GLY A 399 6.82 -41.46 -30.53
N PRO A 400 8.07 -41.34 -30.08
CA PRO A 400 8.43 -41.44 -28.65
C PRO A 400 7.77 -40.34 -27.81
N SER A 401 7.76 -40.51 -26.48
CA SER A 401 7.25 -39.48 -25.57
C SER A 401 8.04 -38.18 -25.73
N GLY A 402 7.36 -37.04 -25.78
CA GLY A 402 7.99 -35.73 -26.00
C GLY A 402 8.28 -35.36 -27.47
N ALA A 403 7.96 -36.21 -28.44
CA ALA A 403 8.20 -35.96 -29.88
C ALA A 403 7.26 -34.91 -30.53
N GLY A 404 6.54 -34.10 -29.75
CA GLY A 404 5.65 -33.05 -30.29
C GLY A 404 4.32 -33.53 -30.87
N LYS A 405 3.88 -34.78 -30.61
CA LYS A 405 2.63 -35.34 -31.19
C LYS A 405 1.34 -34.59 -30.81
N SER A 406 1.31 -33.95 -29.65
CA SER A 406 0.16 -33.18 -29.15
C SER A 406 0.29 -31.68 -29.39
N THR A 407 1.44 -31.24 -29.93
CA THR A 407 1.69 -29.88 -30.39
C THR A 407 0.93 -29.65 -31.68
#